data_AF-A0A3C2E4J6-F1
#
_entry.id   AF-A0A3C2E4J6-F1
#
_cell.length_a   1.000
_cell.length_b   1.000
_cell.length_c   1.000
_cell.angle_alpha   90.00
_cell.angle_beta   90.00
_cell.angle_gamma   90.00
#
_symmetry.space_group_name_H-M   'P 1'
#
loop_
_entity.id
_entity.type
_entity.pdbx_description
1 polymer ?
#
loop_
_entity_poly.entity_id
_entity_poly.type
_entity_poly.pdbx_seq_one_letter_code
_entity_poly.pdbx_strand_id
1 'polypeptide(L)'
;MFLTTAGSAIGDDTPLHAQIDYRAIEAEVAANIDRLGLSDAAAERIAAFTRETASPLIFPVRTSDDADQFLVHHISNYVDLDSRGPGFLLDFSCWSRTYDLDIGYNHAGTDIVVGPFRWQAMDARQGEVIAAAGGLVVAKFDGRPDRECGGNLGAEANYFVLLQDDGLHAYYYHLASV
;
A
#
# COMPACT_ATOMS: atom_id res chain seq x y z
N MET A 1 -4.28 23.31 -26.87
CA MET A 1 -2.89 23.77 -27.02
C MET A 1 -2.62 24.80 -25.94
N PHE A 2 -1.98 24.38 -24.86
CA PHE A 2 -1.31 25.25 -23.91
C PHE A 2 0.02 24.59 -23.59
N LEU A 3 1.09 25.21 -24.08
CA LEU A 3 2.46 24.94 -23.67
C LEU A 3 2.75 25.98 -22.59
N THR A 4 3.01 25.55 -21.35
CA THR A 4 3.71 26.36 -20.35
C THR A 4 4.67 25.44 -19.62
N THR A 5 5.96 25.70 -19.87
CA THR A 5 7.11 25.67 -18.95
C THR A 5 7.07 24.67 -17.79
N ALA A 6 8.12 23.84 -17.73
CA ALA A 6 8.54 23.05 -16.57
C ALA A 6 8.21 23.75 -15.24
N GLY A 7 7.04 23.43 -14.70
CA GLY A 7 6.70 23.71 -13.33
C GLY A 7 7.38 22.64 -12.52
N SER A 8 8.30 23.05 -11.65
CA SER A 8 8.70 22.26 -10.50
C SER A 8 7.43 21.64 -9.92
N ALA A 9 7.31 20.32 -9.99
CA ALA A 9 6.17 19.63 -9.43
C ALA A 9 6.05 20.09 -7.97
N ILE A 10 4.87 20.54 -7.59
CA ILE A 10 4.52 20.65 -6.18
C ILE A 10 4.41 19.20 -5.71
N GLY A 11 5.52 18.66 -5.25
CA GLY A 11 5.69 17.30 -4.79
C GLY A 11 7.02 17.27 -4.09
N ASP A 12 6.97 17.27 -2.77
CA ASP A 12 8.12 16.96 -1.94
C ASP A 12 8.53 15.51 -2.29
N ASP A 13 9.67 15.34 -2.95
CA ASP A 13 10.26 14.02 -3.28
C ASP A 13 10.75 13.29 -1.99
N THR A 14 10.46 13.85 -0.80
CA THR A 14 10.70 13.17 0.46
C THR A 14 9.81 11.93 0.55
N PRO A 15 10.40 10.75 0.84
CA PRO A 15 9.67 9.52 1.11
C PRO A 15 8.53 9.77 2.09
N LEU A 16 7.32 9.28 1.78
CA LEU A 16 6.18 9.52 2.64
C LEU A 16 6.25 8.75 3.97
N HIS A 17 7.05 7.68 4.05
CA HIS A 17 7.11 6.81 5.21
C HIS A 17 8.49 6.16 5.47
N ALA A 18 8.68 5.67 6.69
CA ALA A 18 9.81 4.85 7.10
C ALA A 18 9.84 3.47 6.42
N GLN A 19 10.96 2.74 6.52
CA GLN A 19 10.99 1.34 6.08
C GLN A 19 9.95 0.50 6.84
N ILE A 20 9.04 -0.13 6.09
CA ILE A 20 8.10 -1.13 6.62
C ILE A 20 8.91 -2.39 6.99
N ASP A 21 8.75 -2.89 8.22
CA ASP A 21 9.38 -4.15 8.65
C ASP A 21 8.59 -5.36 8.11
N TYR A 22 8.70 -5.58 6.80
CA TYR A 22 8.06 -6.71 6.13
C TYR A 22 8.44 -8.05 6.76
N ARG A 23 9.65 -8.20 7.29
CA ARG A 23 10.11 -9.44 7.90
C ARG A 23 9.34 -9.76 9.18
N ALA A 24 9.10 -8.77 10.04
CA ALA A 24 8.29 -8.96 11.23
C ALA A 24 6.84 -9.32 10.89
N ILE A 25 6.27 -8.65 9.88
CA ILE A 25 4.90 -8.91 9.41
C ILE A 25 4.81 -10.31 8.78
N GLU A 26 5.76 -10.72 7.95
CA GLU A 26 5.81 -12.06 7.36
C GLU A 26 5.92 -13.16 8.42
N ALA A 27 6.68 -12.92 9.50
CA ALA A 27 6.74 -13.84 10.63
C ALA A 27 5.40 -13.95 11.37
N GLU A 28 4.68 -12.83 11.54
CA GLU A 28 3.31 -12.84 12.08
C GLU A 28 2.35 -13.61 11.17
N VAL A 29 2.37 -13.33 9.87
CA VAL A 29 1.54 -13.99 8.86
C VAL A 29 1.77 -15.50 8.89
N ALA A 30 3.03 -15.96 8.86
CA ALA A 30 3.36 -17.37 8.94
C ALA A 30 2.81 -18.03 10.21
N ALA A 31 3.01 -17.39 11.38
CA ALA A 31 2.49 -17.90 12.64
C ALA A 31 0.96 -17.95 12.68
N ASN A 32 0.27 -17.00 12.06
CA ASN A 32 -1.19 -16.97 12.01
C ASN A 32 -1.74 -17.99 11.01
N ILE A 33 -1.12 -18.17 9.85
CA ILE A 33 -1.45 -19.24 8.89
C ILE A 33 -1.37 -20.61 9.58
N ASP A 34 -0.30 -20.85 10.35
CA ASP A 34 -0.13 -22.08 11.12
C ASP A 34 -1.22 -22.25 12.19
N ARG A 35 -1.52 -21.20 12.96
CA ARG A 35 -2.57 -21.24 14.00
C ARG A 35 -3.97 -21.48 13.43
N LEU A 36 -4.23 -20.98 12.22
CA LEU A 36 -5.49 -21.16 11.52
C LEU A 36 -5.58 -22.55 10.84
N GLY A 37 -4.50 -23.33 10.84
CA GLY A 37 -4.44 -24.64 10.17
C GLY A 37 -4.49 -24.51 8.65
N LEU A 38 -3.97 -23.42 8.10
CA LEU A 38 -4.04 -23.08 6.68
C LEU A 38 -2.74 -23.34 5.91
N SER A 39 -1.68 -23.83 6.57
CA SER A 39 -0.34 -23.95 5.98
C SER A 39 -0.34 -24.76 4.68
N ASP A 40 -0.97 -25.94 4.69
CA ASP A 40 -1.07 -26.80 3.49
C ASP A 40 -1.89 -26.13 2.38
N ALA A 41 -3.04 -25.54 2.73
CA ALA A 41 -3.93 -24.88 1.78
C ALA A 41 -3.28 -23.62 1.16
N ALA A 42 -2.54 -22.84 1.95
CA ALA A 42 -1.82 -21.68 1.48
C ALA A 42 -0.68 -22.09 0.54
N ALA A 43 0.09 -23.13 0.90
CA ALA A 43 1.14 -23.67 0.05
C ALA A 43 0.59 -24.23 -1.27
N GLU A 44 -0.55 -24.93 -1.24
CA GLU A 44 -1.21 -25.44 -2.45
C GLU A 44 -1.67 -24.30 -3.37
N ARG A 45 -2.29 -23.25 -2.82
CA ARG A 45 -2.72 -22.07 -3.60
C ARG A 45 -1.52 -21.38 -4.27
N ILE A 46 -0.44 -21.16 -3.53
CA ILE A 46 0.80 -20.58 -4.07
C ILE A 46 1.37 -21.47 -5.18
N ALA A 47 1.42 -22.78 -4.98
CA ALA A 47 1.92 -23.72 -5.99
C ALA A 47 1.03 -23.77 -7.25
N ALA A 48 -0.26 -23.48 -7.12
CA ALA A 48 -1.22 -23.40 -8.21
C ALA A 48 -1.34 -22.01 -8.86
N PHE A 49 -0.58 -21.01 -8.38
CA PHE A 49 -0.64 -19.65 -8.91
C PHE A 49 -0.11 -19.60 -10.34
N THR A 50 -0.96 -19.12 -11.25
CA THR A 50 -0.63 -18.78 -12.62
C THR A 50 -1.33 -17.48 -12.99
N ARG A 51 -1.01 -16.95 -14.17
CA ARG A 51 -1.70 -15.76 -14.69
C ARG A 51 -3.21 -15.99 -14.86
N GLU A 52 -3.61 -17.21 -15.16
CA GLU A 52 -4.99 -17.63 -15.38
C GLU A 52 -5.77 -17.83 -14.07
N THR A 53 -5.08 -18.14 -12.97
CA THR A 53 -5.66 -18.29 -11.63
C THR A 53 -5.53 -17.04 -10.77
N ALA A 54 -4.80 -16.02 -11.24
CA ALA A 54 -4.65 -14.75 -10.56
C ALA A 54 -6.02 -14.08 -10.33
N SER A 55 -6.25 -13.61 -9.10
CA SER A 55 -7.48 -12.93 -8.74
C SER A 55 -7.58 -11.59 -9.48
N PRO A 56 -8.71 -11.27 -10.12
CA PRO A 56 -8.91 -9.95 -10.69
C PRO A 56 -8.93 -8.90 -9.58
N LEU A 57 -8.12 -7.86 -9.74
CA LEU A 57 -8.03 -6.78 -8.75
C LEU A 57 -9.02 -5.66 -9.06
N ILE A 58 -9.77 -5.25 -8.06
CA ILE A 58 -10.49 -3.97 -8.06
C ILE A 58 -9.61 -2.87 -7.45
N PHE A 59 -9.97 -1.61 -7.72
CA PHE A 59 -9.30 -0.50 -7.07
C PHE A 59 -9.60 -0.52 -5.56
N PRO A 60 -8.59 -0.48 -4.67
CA PRO A 60 -8.75 -0.80 -3.24
C PRO A 60 -9.27 0.37 -2.38
N VAL A 61 -9.70 1.46 -3.00
CA VAL A 61 -10.28 2.62 -2.28
C VAL A 61 -11.59 3.01 -2.93
N ARG A 62 -12.62 3.20 -2.11
CA ARG A 62 -13.89 3.78 -2.55
C ARG A 62 -14.29 4.96 -1.68
N THR A 63 -15.17 5.78 -2.21
CA THR A 63 -15.80 6.89 -1.48
C THR A 63 -16.80 6.31 -0.49
N SER A 64 -16.75 6.76 0.76
CA SER A 64 -17.76 6.41 1.77
C SER A 64 -19.08 7.13 1.50
N ASP A 65 -20.18 6.62 2.06
CA ASP A 65 -21.47 7.32 2.02
C ASP A 65 -21.46 8.65 2.79
N ASP A 66 -20.50 8.84 3.71
CA ASP A 66 -20.32 10.03 4.53
C ASP A 66 -19.43 11.10 3.84
N ALA A 67 -18.93 10.83 2.64
CA ALA A 67 -18.04 11.75 1.94
C ALA A 67 -18.81 12.95 1.37
N ASP A 68 -18.33 14.15 1.66
CA ASP A 68 -18.83 15.42 1.15
C ASP A 68 -18.06 15.90 -0.11
N GLN A 69 -17.06 15.14 -0.55
CA GLN A 69 -16.12 15.51 -1.62
C GLN A 69 -16.24 14.60 -2.85
N PHE A 70 -16.01 15.20 -4.03
CA PHE A 70 -16.12 14.50 -5.32
C PHE A 70 -14.97 13.53 -5.61
N LEU A 71 -13.78 13.78 -5.05
CA LEU A 71 -12.60 12.94 -5.22
C LEU A 71 -11.98 12.68 -3.85
N VAL A 72 -12.05 11.43 -3.39
CA VAL A 72 -11.53 11.04 -2.06
C VAL A 72 -10.09 10.60 -2.06
N HIS A 73 -9.50 10.33 -3.23
CA HIS A 73 -8.14 9.79 -3.31
C HIS A 73 -7.37 10.26 -4.56
N HIS A 74 -6.06 10.16 -4.49
CA HIS A 74 -5.17 10.19 -5.65
C HIS A 74 -3.99 9.24 -5.39
N ILE A 75 -3.37 8.74 -6.45
CA ILE A 75 -2.11 7.99 -6.32
C ILE A 75 -0.98 9.00 -6.24
N SER A 76 -0.10 8.93 -5.25
CA SER A 76 1.07 9.82 -5.10
C SER A 76 2.36 9.21 -5.64
N ASN A 77 2.59 7.91 -5.42
CA ASN A 77 3.75 7.16 -5.91
C ASN A 77 3.36 5.76 -6.37
N TYR A 78 4.16 5.19 -7.28
CA TYR A 78 4.03 3.83 -7.78
C TYR A 78 5.20 2.96 -7.32
N VAL A 79 5.13 1.65 -7.60
CA VAL A 79 6.24 0.71 -7.33
C VAL A 79 7.49 1.14 -8.09
N ASP A 80 8.66 1.05 -7.44
CA ASP A 80 9.94 1.15 -8.13
C ASP A 80 10.33 -0.20 -8.75
N LEU A 81 10.42 -0.21 -10.07
CA LEU A 81 10.78 -1.37 -10.87
C LEU A 81 12.29 -1.46 -11.15
N ASP A 82 13.06 -0.43 -10.78
CA ASP A 82 14.51 -0.46 -10.94
C ASP A 82 15.19 -1.03 -9.69
N SER A 83 15.71 -2.25 -9.81
CA SER A 83 16.40 -2.93 -8.71
C SER A 83 17.79 -2.37 -8.37
N ARG A 84 18.28 -1.34 -9.07
CA ARG A 84 19.67 -0.83 -8.92
C ARG A 84 19.87 0.17 -7.79
N GLY A 85 18.82 0.60 -7.09
CA GLY A 85 18.85 1.71 -6.11
C GLY A 85 20.04 1.71 -5.13
N PRO A 86 20.36 2.85 -4.49
CA PRO A 86 19.59 4.10 -4.50
C PRO A 86 19.85 5.00 -5.72
N GLY A 87 18.91 5.90 -6.04
CA GLY A 87 19.00 6.92 -7.08
C GLY A 87 18.65 6.45 -8.50
N PHE A 88 18.12 5.24 -8.64
CA PHE A 88 17.65 4.71 -9.93
C PHE A 88 16.17 4.43 -9.81
N LEU A 89 15.35 5.31 -10.39
CA LEU A 89 13.89 5.26 -10.23
C LEU A 89 13.22 4.85 -11.54
N LEU A 90 12.31 3.88 -11.49
CA LEU A 90 11.49 3.50 -12.64
C LEU A 90 10.09 3.06 -12.21
N ASP A 91 9.06 3.86 -12.51
CA ASP A 91 7.67 3.45 -12.35
C ASP A 91 7.12 2.67 -13.56
N PHE A 92 5.91 2.11 -13.41
CA PHE A 92 5.23 1.34 -14.47
C PHE A 92 4.91 2.14 -15.75
N SER A 93 4.93 3.47 -15.67
CA SER A 93 4.74 4.38 -16.80
C SER A 93 6.08 4.79 -17.43
N CYS A 94 7.19 4.19 -17.01
CA CYS A 94 8.56 4.51 -17.41
C CYS A 94 9.03 5.91 -16.99
N TRP A 95 8.47 6.46 -15.91
CA TRP A 95 8.88 7.73 -15.30
C TRP A 95 9.51 7.50 -13.92
N SER A 96 9.72 8.58 -13.18
CA SER A 96 10.34 8.57 -11.85
C SER A 96 9.34 8.89 -10.74
N ARG A 97 8.04 8.59 -10.90
CA ARG A 97 7.03 8.82 -9.85
C ARG A 97 7.00 7.63 -8.88
N THR A 98 8.12 7.45 -8.22
CA THR A 98 8.43 6.42 -7.23
C THR A 98 9.59 6.93 -6.36
N TYR A 99 10.08 6.14 -5.42
CA TYR A 99 11.23 6.51 -4.59
C TYR A 99 12.02 5.28 -4.12
N ASP A 100 13.28 5.51 -3.80
CA ASP A 100 14.15 4.59 -3.05
C ASP A 100 14.81 5.36 -1.91
N LEU A 101 15.38 4.64 -0.94
CA LEU A 101 16.04 5.23 0.22
C LEU A 101 17.51 4.82 0.25
N ASP A 102 18.38 5.72 0.72
CA ASP A 102 19.80 5.45 0.96
C ASP A 102 20.06 4.29 1.96
N ILE A 103 19.03 3.89 2.71
CA ILE A 103 19.06 2.73 3.61
C ILE A 103 18.78 1.39 2.89
N GLY A 104 18.68 1.40 1.55
CA GLY A 104 18.49 0.21 0.72
C GLY A 104 17.04 -0.22 0.53
N TYR A 105 16.08 0.63 0.89
CA TYR A 105 14.66 0.38 0.60
C TYR A 105 14.34 0.80 -0.84
N ASN A 106 13.72 -0.10 -1.59
CA ASN A 106 13.13 0.19 -2.90
C ASN A 106 11.61 0.20 -2.74
N HIS A 107 10.89 1.20 -3.26
CA HIS A 107 9.46 1.30 -3.01
C HIS A 107 8.69 0.11 -3.60
N ALA A 108 8.14 -0.72 -2.72
CA ALA A 108 7.52 -2.00 -3.08
C ALA A 108 5.99 -1.91 -3.25
N GLY A 109 5.42 -0.70 -3.19
CA GLY A 109 3.97 -0.49 -3.10
C GLY A 109 3.45 0.61 -4.03
N THR A 110 2.17 0.93 -3.89
CA THR A 110 1.54 2.10 -4.53
C THR A 110 0.89 2.93 -3.45
N ASP A 111 1.26 4.20 -3.37
CA ASP A 111 0.76 5.12 -2.37
C ASP A 111 -0.56 5.72 -2.85
N ILE A 112 -1.66 5.36 -2.20
CA ILE A 112 -3.00 5.92 -2.47
C ILE A 112 -3.36 6.85 -1.32
N VAL A 113 -3.34 8.14 -1.57
CA VAL A 113 -3.52 9.18 -0.55
C VAL A 113 -4.95 9.68 -0.59
N VAL A 114 -5.62 9.66 0.57
CA VAL A 114 -6.93 10.30 0.75
C VAL A 114 -6.77 11.83 0.83
N GLY A 115 -7.67 12.59 0.21
CA GLY A 115 -7.50 14.04 0.14
C GLY A 115 -8.73 14.82 -0.34
N PRO A 116 -8.60 16.15 -0.53
CA PRO A 116 -7.37 16.94 -0.47
C PRO A 116 -6.83 17.22 0.95
N PHE A 117 -7.63 17.02 2.00
CA PHE A 117 -7.20 17.23 3.40
C PHE A 117 -7.08 15.90 4.14
N ARG A 118 -5.98 15.17 3.90
CA ARG A 118 -5.73 13.79 4.37
C ARG A 118 -6.21 13.46 5.79
N TRP A 119 -5.82 14.21 6.81
CA TRP A 119 -6.25 13.90 8.19
C TRP A 119 -7.72 14.19 8.44
N GLN A 120 -8.27 15.26 7.85
CA GLN A 120 -9.70 15.52 7.93
C GLN A 120 -10.49 14.40 7.23
N ALA A 121 -10.02 13.94 6.06
CA ALA A 121 -10.62 12.83 5.33
C ALA A 121 -10.56 11.52 6.12
N MET A 122 -9.46 11.25 6.84
CA MET A 122 -9.37 10.12 7.76
C MET A 122 -10.33 10.26 8.95
N ASP A 123 -10.35 11.42 9.62
CA ASP A 123 -11.19 11.67 10.80
C ASP A 123 -12.69 11.60 10.46
N ALA A 124 -13.07 12.12 9.30
CA ALA A 124 -14.43 12.08 8.77
C ALA A 124 -14.73 10.78 7.98
N ARG A 125 -13.79 9.82 7.94
CA ARG A 125 -13.94 8.50 7.29
C ARG A 125 -14.39 8.57 5.82
N GLN A 126 -13.90 9.57 5.09
CA GLN A 126 -14.38 9.89 3.74
C GLN A 126 -13.97 8.85 2.69
N GLY A 127 -12.86 8.15 2.92
CA GLY A 127 -12.39 7.04 2.09
C GLY A 127 -12.45 5.71 2.83
N GLU A 128 -12.94 4.68 2.15
CA GLU A 128 -12.94 3.30 2.63
C GLU A 128 -11.86 2.49 1.91
N VAL A 129 -11.02 1.80 2.68
CA VAL A 129 -10.09 0.80 2.15
C VAL A 129 -10.82 -0.53 2.04
N ILE A 130 -10.83 -1.09 0.84
CA ILE A 130 -11.47 -2.38 0.54
C ILE A 130 -10.43 -3.36 0.00
N ALA A 131 -10.66 -4.64 0.26
CA ALA A 131 -9.85 -5.71 -0.31
C ALA A 131 -9.92 -5.65 -1.85
N ALA A 132 -8.76 -5.66 -2.50
CA ALA A 132 -8.62 -5.60 -3.95
C ALA A 132 -9.06 -6.92 -4.60
N ALA A 133 -9.00 -8.02 -3.87
CA ALA A 133 -9.54 -9.32 -4.26
C ALA A 133 -10.06 -10.07 -3.03
N GLY A 134 -10.80 -11.15 -3.25
CA GLY A 134 -11.28 -12.04 -2.18
C GLY A 134 -10.13 -12.70 -1.42
N GLY A 135 -10.33 -12.97 -0.14
CA GLY A 135 -9.32 -13.59 0.71
C GLY A 135 -9.66 -13.58 2.19
N LEU A 136 -8.67 -13.96 3.00
CA LEU A 136 -8.74 -14.03 4.46
C LEU A 136 -7.71 -13.09 5.08
N VAL A 137 -8.11 -12.33 6.11
CA VAL A 137 -7.15 -11.54 6.89
C VAL A 137 -6.30 -12.47 7.74
N VAL A 138 -4.98 -12.44 7.54
CA VAL A 138 -3.99 -13.32 8.18
C VAL A 138 -3.00 -12.58 9.08
N ALA A 139 -2.97 -11.26 9.04
CA ALA A 139 -2.29 -10.43 10.04
C ALA A 139 -3.02 -9.09 10.13
N LYS A 140 -3.04 -8.50 11.33
CA LYS A 140 -3.53 -7.14 11.49
C LYS A 140 -2.93 -6.48 12.70
N PHE A 141 -2.76 -5.17 12.61
CA PHE A 141 -2.38 -4.32 13.71
C PHE A 141 -3.24 -3.06 13.69
N ASP A 142 -3.78 -2.70 14.85
CA ASP A 142 -4.55 -1.48 15.06
C ASP A 142 -4.05 -0.73 16.31
N GLY A 143 -4.39 0.54 16.44
CA GLY A 143 -3.99 1.42 17.54
C GLY A 143 -2.85 2.40 17.25
N ARG A 144 -2.36 2.45 16.01
CA ARG A 144 -1.34 3.38 15.50
C ARG A 144 -1.81 4.04 14.19
N PRO A 145 -2.82 4.92 14.26
CA PRO A 145 -3.27 5.66 13.09
C PRO A 145 -2.13 6.54 12.57
N ASP A 146 -1.86 6.45 11.27
CA ASP A 146 -0.82 7.28 10.67
C ASP A 146 -1.27 8.76 10.63
N ARG A 147 -0.55 9.59 11.37
CA ARG A 147 -0.75 11.05 11.44
C ARG A 147 0.51 11.79 11.02
N GLU A 148 1.47 11.11 10.42
CA GLU A 148 2.72 11.74 10.04
C GLU A 148 2.53 12.61 8.79
N CYS A 149 3.22 13.75 8.75
CA CYS A 149 3.28 14.61 7.58
C CYS A 149 4.73 14.71 7.15
N GLY A 150 5.08 14.07 6.03
CA GLY A 150 6.39 14.22 5.39
C GLY A 150 7.51 13.41 6.04
N GLY A 151 7.54 12.10 5.78
CA GLY A 151 8.75 11.29 5.88
C GLY A 151 9.37 11.14 7.26
N ASN A 152 8.59 11.32 8.33
CA ASN A 152 9.04 10.83 9.62
C ASN A 152 9.22 9.31 9.52
N LEU A 153 10.32 8.86 10.12
CA LEU A 153 10.80 7.48 9.99
C LEU A 153 10.12 6.54 11.00
N GLY A 154 8.86 6.81 11.36
CA GLY A 154 8.04 5.88 12.13
C GLY A 154 7.51 4.76 11.24
N ALA A 155 8.00 3.53 11.42
CA ALA A 155 7.52 2.36 10.67
C ALA A 155 6.19 1.82 11.17
N GLU A 156 5.68 2.33 12.30
CA GLU A 156 4.56 1.73 12.98
C GLU A 156 3.23 2.37 12.57
N ALA A 157 2.51 1.71 11.68
CA ALA A 157 1.16 2.11 11.28
C ALA A 157 0.15 0.98 11.47
N ASN A 158 -1.14 1.33 11.43
CA ASN A 158 -2.20 0.36 11.31
C ASN A 158 -2.11 -0.37 9.97
N TYR A 159 -2.28 -1.68 10.00
CA TYR A 159 -2.24 -2.52 8.81
C TYR A 159 -3.12 -3.74 8.91
N PHE A 160 -3.42 -4.31 7.75
CA PHE A 160 -3.78 -5.71 7.65
C PHE A 160 -3.11 -6.36 6.43
N VAL A 161 -2.93 -7.67 6.52
CA VAL A 161 -2.47 -8.52 5.43
C VAL A 161 -3.57 -9.49 5.08
N LEU A 162 -3.92 -9.53 3.80
CA LEU A 162 -4.90 -10.45 3.24
C LEU A 162 -4.19 -11.58 2.50
N LEU A 163 -4.45 -12.83 2.88
CA LEU A 163 -4.18 -13.99 2.05
C LEU A 163 -5.29 -14.07 1.00
N GLN A 164 -4.95 -13.69 -0.23
CA GLN A 164 -5.87 -13.69 -1.36
C GLN A 164 -6.22 -15.12 -1.78
N ASP A 165 -7.35 -15.27 -2.47
CA ASP A 165 -7.81 -16.59 -2.89
C ASP A 165 -6.86 -17.32 -3.85
N ASP A 166 -6.00 -16.57 -4.54
CA ASP A 166 -4.92 -17.08 -5.41
C ASP A 166 -3.62 -17.41 -4.67
N GLY A 167 -3.58 -17.25 -3.35
CA GLY A 167 -2.43 -17.56 -2.50
C GLY A 167 -1.44 -16.43 -2.30
N LEU A 168 -1.62 -15.29 -2.97
CA LEU A 168 -0.77 -14.11 -2.77
C LEU A 168 -1.13 -13.36 -1.48
N HIS A 169 -0.19 -12.57 -0.96
CA HIS A 169 -0.43 -11.66 0.15
C HIS A 169 -0.60 -10.23 -0.36
N ALA A 170 -1.71 -9.59 0.01
CA ALA A 170 -1.92 -8.16 -0.18
C ALA A 170 -1.74 -7.41 1.14
N TYR A 171 -0.88 -6.40 1.13
CA TYR A 171 -0.56 -5.57 2.30
C TYR A 171 -1.29 -4.24 2.20
N TYR A 172 -1.99 -3.86 3.27
CA TYR A 172 -2.67 -2.57 3.41
C TYR A 172 -2.09 -1.86 4.61
N TYR A 173 -1.50 -0.69 4.42
CA TYR A 173 -0.73 0.04 5.43
C TYR A 173 -1.22 1.48 5.58
N HIS A 174 -0.78 2.17 6.63
CA HIS A 174 -1.12 3.57 6.91
C HIS A 174 -2.63 3.82 7.13
N LEU A 175 -3.32 2.83 7.70
CA LEU A 175 -4.78 2.88 7.89
C LEU A 175 -5.18 3.77 9.07
N ALA A 176 -6.38 4.38 8.99
CA ALA A 176 -6.93 5.10 10.13
C ALA A 176 -7.30 4.17 11.30
N SER A 177 -7.79 2.96 10.98
CA SER A 177 -8.18 1.89 11.92
C SER A 177 -8.42 0.58 11.15
N VAL A 178 -8.42 -0.57 11.83
CA VAL A 178 -8.59 -1.92 11.22
C VAL A 178 -9.55 -2.85 11.95
#